data_AF-A0A7S0EEY0-F1
#
_entry.id   AF-A0A7S0EEY0-F1
#
_cell.length_a   1.000
_cell.length_b   1.000
_cell.length_c   1.000
_cell.angle_alpha   90.00
_cell.angle_beta   90.00
_cell.angle_gamma   90.00
#
_symmetry.space_group_name_H-M   'P 1'
#
loop_
_entity.id
_entity.type
_entity.pdbx_description
1 polymer ?
#
loop_
_entity_poly.entity_id
_entity_poly.type
_entity_poly.pdbx_seq_one_letter_code
_entity_poly.pdbx_strand_id
1 'polypeptide(L)'
;ERKYKEHLRCPECHVVVVGARGRLARGIIEKLVSLGENVLAVARPVRCGIISVPRWFAELMVKSKGRGMNLEWDGGDVTIPDSLSSFHNAKAVIFAATSSPDHEVCINGKRNGPRDVDRDGLANVARAAVQF
;
A
#
# COMPACT_ATOMS: atom_id res chain seq x y z
N GLU A 1 -27.21 -25.63 4.09
CA GLU A 1 -25.86 -25.02 4.13
C GLU A 1 -25.77 -23.63 3.47
N ARG A 2 -26.69 -22.71 3.76
CA ARG A 2 -26.78 -21.38 3.11
C ARG A 2 -26.73 -20.20 4.09
N LYS A 3 -26.07 -20.34 5.25
CA LYS A 3 -26.08 -19.31 6.32
C LYS A 3 -24.71 -18.71 6.68
N TYR A 4 -23.62 -19.10 6.01
CA TYR A 4 -22.25 -18.64 6.34
C TYR A 4 -21.53 -17.87 5.22
N LYS A 5 -22.21 -17.46 4.14
CA LYS A 5 -21.56 -16.77 3.01
C LYS A 5 -21.65 -15.25 3.04
N GLU A 6 -22.38 -14.66 3.98
CA GLU A 6 -22.72 -13.22 3.93
C GLU A 6 -21.85 -12.30 4.79
N HIS A 7 -20.77 -12.77 5.43
CA HIS A 7 -19.97 -11.93 6.35
C HIS A 7 -18.51 -11.73 5.94
N LEU A 8 -18.11 -12.09 4.71
CA LEU A 8 -16.72 -11.90 4.25
C LEU A 8 -16.48 -10.66 3.38
N ARG A 9 -17.53 -9.90 3.05
CA ARG A 9 -17.41 -8.66 2.27
C ARG A 9 -17.68 -7.49 3.18
N CYS A 10 -16.62 -6.96 3.76
CA CYS A 10 -16.63 -5.64 4.37
C CYS A 10 -16.51 -4.61 3.23
N PRO A 11 -17.56 -3.84 2.93
CA PRO A 11 -17.59 -2.92 1.80
C PRO A 11 -16.59 -1.76 1.96
N GLU A 12 -16.22 -1.44 3.21
CA GLU A 12 -15.25 -0.41 3.56
C GLU A 12 -13.83 -0.95 3.74
N CYS A 13 -13.65 -2.27 3.66
CA CYS A 13 -12.35 -2.88 3.86
C CYS A 13 -11.56 -2.90 2.57
N HIS A 14 -10.24 -2.83 2.72
CA HIS A 14 -9.30 -2.86 1.62
C HIS A 14 -8.07 -3.71 1.97
N VAL A 15 -7.36 -4.14 0.94
CA VAL A 15 -6.02 -4.73 1.08
C VAL A 15 -5.01 -3.61 0.91
N VAL A 16 -4.14 -3.43 1.90
CA VAL A 16 -3.04 -2.48 1.81
C VAL A 16 -1.85 -3.15 1.15
N VAL A 17 -1.29 -2.52 0.12
CA VAL A 17 -0.06 -3.00 -0.53
C VAL A 17 1.03 -1.95 -0.35
N VAL A 18 2.01 -2.26 0.50
CA VAL A 18 3.14 -1.37 0.81
C VAL A 18 4.29 -1.63 -0.17
N GLY A 19 4.88 -0.57 -0.71
CA GLY A 19 5.88 -0.67 -1.77
C GLY A 19 5.26 -0.71 -3.17
N ALA A 20 4.09 -0.07 -3.36
CA ALA A 20 3.24 -0.22 -4.53
C ALA A 20 3.87 0.13 -5.89
N ARG A 21 4.99 0.86 -5.92
CA ARG A 21 5.74 1.16 -7.16
C ARG A 21 6.51 -0.04 -7.72
N GLY A 22 6.81 -1.04 -6.88
CA GLY A 22 7.62 -2.19 -7.27
C GLY A 22 6.94 -3.08 -8.32
N ARG A 23 7.74 -3.78 -9.13
CA ARG A 23 7.23 -4.73 -10.13
C ARG A 23 6.38 -5.84 -9.50
N LEU A 24 6.81 -6.37 -8.35
CA LEU A 24 6.05 -7.37 -7.60
C LEU A 24 4.71 -6.80 -7.12
N ALA A 25 4.74 -5.62 -6.51
CA ALA A 25 3.54 -4.97 -5.98
C ALA A 25 2.50 -4.71 -7.09
N ARG A 26 2.95 -4.27 -8.28
CA ARG A 26 2.06 -4.12 -9.44
C ARG A 26 1.32 -5.42 -9.77
N GLY A 27 2.02 -6.54 -9.88
CA GLY A 27 1.40 -7.84 -10.18
C GLY A 27 0.41 -8.28 -9.09
N ILE A 28 0.73 -8.03 -7.82
CA ILE A 28 -0.16 -8.29 -6.69
C ILE A 28 -1.42 -7.43 -6.78
N ILE A 29 -1.27 -6.12 -7.00
CA ILE A 29 -2.39 -5.17 -7.12
C ILE A 29 -3.31 -5.55 -8.27
N GLU A 30 -2.76 -5.80 -9.47
CA GLU A 30 -3.55 -6.23 -10.63
C GLU A 30 -4.33 -7.53 -10.33
N LYS A 31 -3.72 -8.47 -9.60
CA LYS A 31 -4.38 -9.71 -9.19
C LYS A 31 -5.50 -9.46 -8.18
N LEU A 32 -5.28 -8.66 -7.15
CA LEU A 32 -6.30 -8.30 -6.15
C LEU A 32 -7.52 -7.63 -6.81
N VAL A 33 -7.27 -6.68 -7.71
CA VAL A 33 -8.31 -6.00 -8.49
C VAL A 33 -9.04 -6.98 -9.43
N SER A 34 -8.34 -7.97 -9.99
CA SER A 34 -9.01 -9.02 -10.78
C SER A 34 -10.00 -9.84 -9.93
N LEU A 35 -9.68 -10.05 -8.65
CA LEU A 35 -10.48 -10.78 -7.68
C LEU A 35 -11.63 -9.96 -7.07
N GLY A 36 -11.74 -8.67 -7.40
CA GLY A 36 -12.79 -7.80 -6.90
C GLY A 36 -12.45 -7.10 -5.58
N GLU A 37 -11.17 -6.98 -5.25
CA GLU A 37 -10.72 -6.38 -4.00
C GLU A 37 -10.49 -4.88 -4.12
N ASN A 38 -10.90 -4.14 -3.08
CA ASN A 38 -10.47 -2.75 -2.87
C ASN A 38 -9.00 -2.73 -2.43
N VAL A 39 -8.24 -1.77 -2.93
CA VAL A 39 -6.80 -1.71 -2.70
C VAL A 39 -6.38 -0.30 -2.28
N LEU A 40 -5.66 -0.22 -1.17
CA LEU A 40 -4.87 0.95 -0.82
C LEU A 40 -3.40 0.68 -1.18
N ALA A 41 -2.89 1.38 -2.19
CA ALA A 41 -1.52 1.27 -2.66
C ALA A 41 -0.65 2.32 -1.96
N VAL A 42 0.29 1.88 -1.13
CA VAL A 42 1.19 2.77 -0.39
C VAL A 42 2.57 2.74 -1.02
N ALA A 43 3.08 3.92 -1.38
CA ALA A 43 4.40 4.05 -1.96
C ALA A 43 5.17 5.23 -1.39
N ARG A 44 6.50 5.13 -1.42
CA ARG A 44 7.36 6.25 -1.08
C ARG A 44 7.09 7.45 -2.02
N PRO A 45 7.00 8.68 -1.47
CA PRO A 45 6.96 9.91 -2.26
C PRO A 45 8.18 10.00 -3.19
N VAL A 46 8.01 10.61 -4.37
CA VAL A 46 9.12 10.77 -5.33
C VAL A 46 10.07 11.90 -4.91
N ARG A 47 9.53 12.88 -4.19
CA ARG A 47 10.24 14.01 -3.57
C ARG A 47 9.54 14.38 -2.28
N CYS A 48 10.17 15.18 -1.43
CA CYS A 48 9.56 15.71 -0.20
C CYS A 48 8.16 16.28 -0.47
N GLY A 49 7.13 15.65 0.11
CA GLY A 49 5.74 16.08 -0.02
C GLY A 49 5.08 15.81 -1.39
N ILE A 50 5.77 15.20 -2.35
CA ILE A 50 5.22 14.94 -3.70
C ILE A 50 4.95 13.44 -3.86
N ILE A 51 3.67 13.09 -3.81
CA ILE A 51 3.16 11.76 -4.13
C ILE A 51 2.68 11.79 -5.59
N SER A 52 3.35 11.01 -6.46
CA SER A 52 2.91 10.86 -7.85
C SER A 52 2.27 9.50 -8.07
N VAL A 53 1.10 9.48 -8.72
CA VAL A 53 0.46 8.23 -9.12
C VAL A 53 1.07 7.78 -10.45
N PRO A 54 1.63 6.57 -10.55
CA PRO A 54 2.17 6.08 -11.81
C PRO A 54 1.04 5.84 -12.82
N ARG A 55 1.30 6.10 -14.10
CA ARG A 55 0.31 6.01 -15.19
C ARG A 55 -0.46 4.69 -15.21
N TRP A 56 0.24 3.55 -14.99
CA TRP A 56 -0.39 2.23 -14.98
C TRP A 56 -1.45 2.10 -13.87
N PHE A 57 -1.22 2.71 -12.70
CA PHE A 57 -2.17 2.68 -11.59
C PHE A 57 -3.34 3.62 -11.87
N ALA A 58 -3.09 4.79 -12.46
CA ALA A 58 -4.14 5.70 -12.92
C ALA A 58 -5.10 5.05 -13.92
N GLU A 59 -4.55 4.33 -14.92
CA GLU A 59 -5.35 3.56 -15.88
C GLU A 59 -6.14 2.44 -15.19
N LEU A 60 -5.56 1.79 -14.17
CA LEU A 60 -6.22 0.75 -13.40
C LEU A 60 -7.37 1.31 -12.55
N MET A 61 -7.20 2.48 -11.90
CA MET A 61 -8.25 3.15 -11.14
C MET A 61 -9.48 3.43 -12.01
N VAL A 62 -9.28 3.97 -13.22
CA VAL A 62 -10.38 4.26 -14.16
C VAL A 62 -11.15 2.98 -14.52
N LYS A 63 -10.44 1.89 -14.85
CA LYS A 63 -11.06 0.60 -15.20
C LYS A 63 -11.80 -0.01 -14.01
N SER A 64 -11.27 0.17 -12.80
CA SER A 64 -11.79 -0.45 -11.58
C SER A 64 -13.06 0.24 -11.08
N LYS A 65 -13.18 1.56 -11.29
CA LYS A 65 -14.39 2.33 -10.96
C LYS A 65 -15.63 1.79 -11.66
N GLY A 66 -15.52 1.39 -12.94
CA GLY A 66 -16.62 0.78 -13.69
C GLY A 66 -17.05 -0.61 -13.16
N ARG A 67 -16.25 -1.22 -12.30
CA ARG A 67 -16.52 -2.52 -11.65
C ARG A 67 -16.92 -2.38 -10.18
N GLY A 68 -17.09 -1.14 -9.68
CA GLY A 68 -17.45 -0.87 -8.29
C GLY A 68 -16.34 -1.12 -7.28
N MET A 69 -15.07 -1.16 -7.73
CA MET A 69 -13.92 -1.31 -6.84
C MET A 69 -13.30 0.04 -6.52
N ASN A 70 -12.86 0.20 -5.27
CA ASN A 70 -12.13 1.38 -4.81
C ASN A 70 -10.62 1.12 -4.81
N LEU A 71 -9.88 1.95 -5.53
CA LEU A 71 -8.42 1.93 -5.58
C LEU A 71 -7.92 3.29 -5.13
N GLU A 72 -7.06 3.29 -4.12
CA GLU A 72 -6.49 4.49 -3.55
C GLU A 72 -4.97 4.43 -3.61
N TRP A 73 -4.33 5.59 -3.72
CA TRP A 73 -2.89 5.73 -3.76
C TRP A 73 -2.44 6.71 -2.69
N ASP A 74 -1.56 6.25 -1.80
CA ASP A 74 -1.10 7.04 -0.67
C ASP A 74 0.44 7.05 -0.55
N GLY A 75 0.94 8.07 0.12
CA GLY A 75 2.35 8.30 0.39
C GLY A 75 2.74 7.80 1.77
N GLY A 76 3.72 6.92 1.83
CA GLY A 76 4.25 6.44 3.12
C GLY A 76 5.67 5.88 2.97
N ASP A 77 6.41 5.88 4.08
CA ASP A 77 7.74 5.30 4.17
C ASP A 77 7.83 4.32 5.35
N VAL A 78 8.20 3.10 5.05
CA VAL A 78 8.30 2.01 6.04
C VAL A 78 9.39 2.23 7.08
N THR A 79 10.31 3.16 6.82
CA THR A 79 11.33 3.58 7.79
C THR A 79 10.79 4.64 8.77
N ILE A 80 9.55 5.10 8.60
CA ILE A 80 8.90 6.15 9.41
C ILE A 80 7.48 5.66 9.75
N PRO A 81 7.31 4.95 10.87
CA PRO A 81 6.04 4.32 11.24
C PRO A 81 4.84 5.26 11.19
N ASP A 82 4.99 6.50 11.65
CA ASP A 82 3.90 7.49 11.70
C ASP A 82 3.38 7.90 10.31
N SER A 83 4.14 7.62 9.25
CA SER A 83 3.71 7.85 7.86
C SER A 83 2.83 6.73 7.29
N LEU A 84 2.57 5.68 8.08
CA LEU A 84 1.74 4.53 7.72
C LEU A 84 0.36 4.57 8.41
N SER A 85 -0.19 5.77 8.61
CA SER A 85 -1.44 5.98 9.37
C SER A 85 -2.69 5.44 8.67
N SER A 86 -2.64 5.19 7.36
CA SER A 86 -3.82 4.90 6.54
C SER A 86 -4.28 3.44 6.54
N PHE A 87 -3.92 2.64 7.56
CA PHE A 87 -4.24 1.19 7.61
C PHE A 87 -5.58 0.87 8.27
N HIS A 88 -6.37 1.89 8.61
CA HIS A 88 -7.71 1.72 9.15
C HIS A 88 -8.58 0.86 8.22
N ASN A 89 -9.34 -0.08 8.76
CA ASN A 89 -10.18 -1.02 7.99
C ASN A 89 -9.41 -1.90 6.98
N ALA A 90 -8.08 -2.01 7.12
CA ALA A 90 -7.31 -2.96 6.34
C ALA A 90 -7.66 -4.40 6.76
N LYS A 91 -8.14 -5.21 5.81
CA LYS A 91 -8.37 -6.64 6.07
C LYS A 91 -7.10 -7.49 5.95
N ALA A 92 -6.10 -6.95 5.25
CA ALA A 92 -4.79 -7.54 5.08
C ALA A 92 -3.79 -6.46 4.68
N VAL A 93 -2.54 -6.62 5.12
CA VAL A 93 -1.42 -5.77 4.71
C VAL A 93 -0.37 -6.64 4.04
N ILE A 94 -0.02 -6.30 2.80
CA ILE A 94 1.01 -6.99 2.02
C ILE A 94 2.25 -6.11 1.97
N PHE A 95 3.34 -6.61 2.55
CA PHE A 95 4.65 -5.96 2.48
C PHE A 95 5.38 -6.38 1.20
N ALA A 96 5.42 -5.49 0.20
CA ALA A 96 6.13 -5.68 -1.06
C ALA A 96 7.23 -4.61 -1.28
N ALA A 97 7.59 -3.87 -0.23
CA ALA A 97 8.66 -2.90 -0.26
C ALA A 97 10.02 -3.63 -0.25
N THR A 98 10.92 -3.18 -1.14
CA THR A 98 12.31 -3.65 -1.18
C THR A 98 13.23 -2.45 -1.10
N SER A 99 14.41 -2.65 -0.51
CA SER A 99 15.55 -1.75 -0.70
C SER A 99 15.75 -1.44 -2.18
N SER A 100 15.70 -0.15 -2.54
CA SER A 100 16.01 0.35 -3.87
C SER A 100 17.08 1.43 -3.75
N PRO A 101 18.09 1.45 -4.63
CA PRO A 101 19.17 2.44 -4.59
C PRO A 101 18.68 3.86 -4.87
N ASP A 102 17.47 4.01 -5.40
CA ASP A 102 16.88 5.31 -5.71
C ASP A 102 16.44 6.04 -4.44
N HIS A 103 17.22 7.09 -4.17
CA HIS A 103 16.96 8.28 -3.36
C HIS A 103 16.80 8.08 -1.85
N GLU A 104 17.74 8.68 -1.12
CA GLU A 104 17.56 9.07 0.28
C GLU A 104 16.23 9.82 0.41
N VAL A 105 15.31 9.30 1.22
CA VAL A 105 14.03 9.95 1.44
C VAL A 105 14.19 10.90 2.62
N CYS A 106 13.78 12.15 2.40
CA CYS A 106 13.61 13.16 3.45
C CYS A 106 12.13 13.19 3.83
N ILE A 107 11.80 12.56 4.94
CA ILE A 107 10.54 12.80 5.66
C ILE A 107 10.97 13.13 7.11
N ASN A 108 10.52 14.28 7.62
CA ASN A 108 10.94 14.84 8.91
C ASN A 108 12.47 15.12 9.05
N GLY A 109 13.16 15.39 7.94
CA GLY A 109 14.59 15.79 7.96
C GLY A 109 15.59 14.66 8.27
N LYS A 110 15.14 13.41 8.44
CA LYS A 110 16.02 12.24 8.58
C LYS A 110 16.22 11.57 7.23
N ARG A 111 17.48 11.29 6.88
CA ARG A 111 17.85 10.45 5.72
C ARG A 111 17.78 9.00 6.15
N ASN A 112 16.75 8.29 5.70
CA ASN A 112 16.67 6.84 5.85
C ASN A 112 17.10 6.18 4.55
N GLY A 113 18.02 5.22 4.66
CA GLY A 113 18.67 4.60 3.53
C GLY A 113 18.02 3.28 3.11
N PRO A 114 18.47 2.69 1.99
CA PRO A 114 17.96 1.40 1.52
C PRO A 114 18.14 0.27 2.55
N ARG A 115 19.20 0.32 3.36
CA ARG A 115 19.47 -0.67 4.43
C ARG A 115 18.44 -0.66 5.57
N ASP A 116 17.81 0.49 5.84
CA ASP A 116 16.82 0.61 6.90
C ASP A 116 15.47 -0.01 6.49
N VAL A 117 15.18 -0.05 5.18
CA VAL A 117 14.00 -0.74 4.64
C VAL A 117 14.08 -2.24 4.91
N ASP A 118 15.23 -2.85 4.62
CA ASP A 118 15.42 -4.30 4.81
C ASP A 118 15.52 -4.68 6.29
N ARG A 119 16.10 -3.81 7.14
CA ARG A 119 16.27 -4.08 8.58
C ARG A 119 14.97 -3.90 9.36
N ASP A 120 14.30 -2.75 9.18
CA ASP A 120 13.24 -2.30 10.09
C ASP A 120 11.87 -2.19 9.40
N GLY A 121 11.82 -2.17 8.06
CA GLY A 121 10.60 -1.85 7.31
C GLY A 121 9.44 -2.79 7.59
N LEU A 122 9.68 -4.11 7.61
CA LEU A 122 8.63 -5.09 7.92
C LEU A 122 8.12 -4.94 9.35
N ALA A 123 9.02 -4.74 10.32
CA ALA A 123 8.65 -4.58 11.73
C ALA A 123 7.82 -3.31 11.96
N ASN A 124 8.16 -2.21 11.27
CA ASN A 124 7.41 -0.96 11.35
C ASN A 124 6.02 -1.09 10.73
N VAL A 125 5.91 -1.75 9.57
CA VAL A 125 4.62 -2.05 8.94
C VAL A 125 3.76 -2.95 9.82
N ALA A 126 4.36 -3.97 10.45
CA ALA A 126 3.65 -4.84 11.38
C ALA A 126 3.12 -4.06 12.59
N ARG A 127 3.89 -3.12 13.15
CA ARG A 127 3.42 -2.26 14.25
C ARG A 127 2.25 -1.38 13.84
N ALA A 128 2.33 -0.74 12.67
CA ALA A 128 1.25 0.10 12.15
C ALA A 128 -0.03 -0.72 11.88
N ALA A 129 0.11 -1.97 11.43
CA ALA A 129 -1.01 -2.86 11.15
C ALA A 129 -1.74 -3.39 12.40
N VAL A 130 -1.09 -3.40 13.57
CA VAL A 130 -1.65 -3.94 14.84
C VAL A 130 -2.38 -2.87 15.65
N GLN A 131 -2.25 -1.59 15.30
CA GLN A 131 -2.86 -0.47 16.03
C GLN A 131 -4.36 -0.27 15.74
N PHE A 132 -4.97 -1.10 14.89
CA PHE A 132 -6.37 -1.02 14.44
C PHE A 132 -7.04 -2.39 14.46
#